data_AF-A0A976CPY8-F1
#
_entry.id   AF-A0A976CPY8-F1
#
_cell.length_a   1.000
_cell.length_b   1.000
_cell.length_c   1.000
_cell.angle_alpha   90.00
_cell.angle_beta   90.00
_cell.angle_gamma   90.00
#
_symmetry.space_group_name_H-M   'P 1'
#
loop_
_entity.id
_entity.type
_entity.pdbx_description
1 polymer ?
#
loop_
_entity_poly.entity_id
_entity_poly.type
_entity_poly.pdbx_seq_one_letter_code
_entity_poly.pdbx_strand_id
1 'polypeptide(L)'
;MSLNDNIAQTFKDLANLGNTMEREQLKKQVKGYSIKGWKEERIAMVVASGGISGALGGPMGLAAIPADLAWCGRVSALGCFGIGHIKGIDVDYDVDMNLIMSIWTGLGEAASTIPVGKVGIKVCSKATPKIAAKVAGVLVSKVALKGGSKLGAKLASKAASKAAAKLATKLMAKTGTGWIPLVGGIVSGGVNWWLVDGLLEAAEQYYSHEYIVLRDGELASAA
;
A
#
# COMPACT_ATOMS: atom_id res chain seq x y z
N MET A 1 -15.12 -14.82 -11.23
CA MET A 1 -14.20 -13.68 -11.11
C MET A 1 -12.84 -14.11 -11.62
N SER A 2 -12.13 -13.28 -12.39
CA SER A 2 -10.75 -13.57 -12.77
C SER A 2 -9.82 -13.44 -11.55
N LEU A 3 -8.63 -14.04 -11.60
CA LEU A 3 -7.60 -13.87 -10.56
C LEU A 3 -7.29 -12.39 -10.32
N ASN A 4 -7.23 -11.60 -11.39
CA ASN A 4 -6.98 -10.15 -11.32
C ASN A 4 -8.09 -9.42 -10.58
N ASP A 5 -9.35 -9.79 -10.80
CA ASP A 5 -10.50 -9.19 -10.11
C ASP A 5 -10.49 -9.52 -8.62
N ASN A 6 -10.15 -10.76 -8.26
CA ASN A 6 -10.01 -11.18 -6.86
C ASN A 6 -8.90 -10.38 -6.17
N ILE A 7 -7.72 -10.25 -6.80
CA ILE A 7 -6.60 -9.48 -6.25
C ILE A 7 -6.99 -8.01 -6.09
N ALA A 8 -7.63 -7.41 -7.10
CA ALA A 8 -8.06 -6.01 -7.04
C ALA A 8 -9.11 -5.79 -5.95
N GLN A 9 -10.05 -6.72 -5.75
CA GLN A 9 -11.03 -6.65 -4.67
C GLN A 9 -10.34 -6.78 -3.30
N THR A 10 -9.42 -7.73 -3.15
CA THR A 10 -8.62 -7.86 -1.92
C THR A 10 -7.95 -6.55 -1.58
N PHE A 11 -7.26 -5.88 -2.53
CA PHE A 11 -6.63 -4.57 -2.28
C PHE A 11 -7.63 -3.47 -1.89
N LYS A 12 -8.82 -3.44 -2.49
CA LYS A 12 -9.87 -2.49 -2.08
C LYS A 12 -10.30 -2.73 -0.65
N ASP A 13 -10.44 -4.00 -0.26
CA ASP A 13 -10.82 -4.37 1.10
C ASP A 13 -9.72 -4.03 2.12
N LEU A 14 -8.44 -3.99 1.71
CA LEU A 14 -7.32 -3.56 2.57
C LEU A 14 -7.41 -2.11 3.01
N ALA A 15 -7.95 -1.24 2.16
CA ALA A 15 -8.15 0.17 2.49
C ALA A 15 -9.20 0.36 3.60
N ASN A 16 -10.01 -0.67 3.87
CA ASN A 16 -11.10 -0.62 4.82
C ASN A 16 -10.70 -1.30 6.14
N LEU A 17 -9.68 -0.74 6.81
CA LEU A 17 -9.33 -1.22 8.16
C LEU A 17 -10.39 -0.80 9.17
N GLY A 18 -11.28 -1.76 9.44
CA GLY A 18 -11.88 -2.01 10.74
C GLY A 18 -12.68 -0.87 11.37
N ASN A 19 -13.29 -1.18 12.51
CA ASN A 19 -13.93 -0.18 13.34
C ASN A 19 -12.88 0.63 14.15
N THR A 20 -13.31 1.71 14.78
CA THR A 20 -12.46 2.62 15.58
C THR A 20 -11.64 1.89 16.66
N MET A 21 -12.08 0.73 17.14
CA MET A 21 -11.37 -0.04 18.17
C MET A 21 -10.05 -0.62 17.67
N GLU A 22 -10.02 -1.19 16.46
CA GLU A 22 -8.79 -1.72 15.86
C GLU A 22 -7.76 -0.60 15.64
N ARG A 23 -8.24 0.58 15.23
CA ARG A 23 -7.41 1.78 15.01
C ARG A 23 -6.75 2.24 16.31
N GLU A 24 -7.48 2.25 17.42
CA GLU A 24 -6.95 2.59 18.74
C GLU A 24 -6.01 1.51 19.31
N GLN A 25 -6.31 0.23 19.07
CA GLN A 25 -5.41 -0.86 19.44
C GLN A 25 -4.07 -0.77 18.71
N LEU A 26 -4.09 -0.51 17.41
CA LEU A 26 -2.88 -0.31 16.62
C LEU A 26 -2.03 0.82 17.19
N LYS A 27 -2.64 1.98 17.48
CA LYS A 27 -1.95 3.14 18.07
C LYS A 27 -1.31 2.82 19.43
N LYS A 28 -1.91 1.94 20.23
CA LYS A 28 -1.33 1.45 21.48
C LYS A 28 -0.19 0.45 21.23
N GLN A 29 -0.39 -0.50 20.31
CA GLN A 29 0.55 -1.57 20.00
C GLN A 29 1.89 -1.04 19.49
N VAL A 30 1.87 -0.01 18.65
CA VAL A 30 3.09 0.56 18.05
C VAL A 30 3.89 1.46 19.00
N LYS A 31 3.39 1.74 20.22
CA LYS A 31 4.14 2.52 21.20
C LYS A 31 5.42 1.78 21.58
N GLY A 32 6.56 2.45 21.43
CA GLY A 32 7.88 1.90 21.75
C GLY A 32 8.53 1.10 20.63
N TYR A 33 7.85 0.91 19.49
CA TYR A 33 8.47 0.31 18.31
C TYR A 33 9.38 1.30 17.58
N SER A 34 10.53 0.81 17.10
CA SER A 34 11.25 1.46 16.01
C SER A 34 10.60 1.09 14.67
N ILE A 35 10.73 1.94 13.65
CA ILE A 35 10.22 1.64 12.30
C ILE A 35 10.80 0.30 11.81
N LYS A 36 12.11 0.09 11.98
CA LYS A 36 12.78 -1.16 11.59
C LYS A 36 12.18 -2.37 12.30
N GLY A 37 12.08 -2.34 13.63
CA GLY A 37 11.53 -3.46 14.40
C GLY A 37 10.07 -3.75 14.06
N TRP A 38 9.27 -2.71 13.79
CA TRP A 38 7.89 -2.87 13.34
C TRP A 38 7.80 -3.54 11.97
N LYS A 39 8.63 -3.11 11.01
CA LYS A 39 8.69 -3.74 9.68
C LYS A 39 9.09 -5.20 9.76
N GLU A 40 10.14 -5.52 10.52
CA GLU A 40 10.63 -6.89 10.73
C GLU A 40 9.54 -7.81 11.31
N GLU A 41 8.78 -7.33 12.30
CA GLU A 41 7.67 -8.09 12.89
C GLU A 41 6.55 -8.37 11.87
N ARG A 42 6.14 -7.35 11.09
CA ARG A 42 5.09 -7.52 10.07
C ARG A 42 5.53 -8.49 8.97
N ILE A 43 6.79 -8.39 8.53
CA ILE A 43 7.40 -9.30 7.56
C ILE A 43 7.41 -10.73 8.11
N ALA A 44 7.86 -10.94 9.35
CA ALA A 44 7.91 -12.25 9.96
C ALA A 44 6.53 -12.93 9.98
N MET A 45 5.47 -12.18 10.29
CA MET A 45 4.10 -12.70 10.31
C MET A 45 3.64 -13.26 8.95
N VAL A 46 3.98 -12.60 7.84
CA VAL A 46 3.52 -13.05 6.50
C VAL A 46 4.42 -14.10 5.86
N VAL A 47 5.71 -14.12 6.23
CA VAL A 47 6.63 -15.17 5.80
C VAL A 47 6.22 -16.49 6.47
N ALA A 48 5.88 -16.43 7.77
CA ALA A 48 5.38 -17.59 8.50
C ALA A 48 4.06 -18.12 7.90
N SER A 49 3.10 -17.25 7.57
CA SER A 49 1.83 -17.67 6.93
C SER A 49 2.06 -18.28 5.55
N GLY A 50 2.93 -17.67 4.74
CA GLY A 50 3.29 -18.16 3.41
C GLY A 50 3.92 -19.55 3.47
N GLY A 51 4.79 -19.80 4.46
CA GLY A 51 5.38 -21.12 4.67
C GLY A 51 4.33 -22.21 4.90
N ILE A 52 3.28 -21.92 5.67
CA ILE A 52 2.18 -22.85 5.94
C ILE A 52 1.33 -23.08 4.69
N SER A 53 0.91 -22.01 4.00
CA SER A 53 0.06 -22.12 2.81
C SER A 53 0.73 -22.90 1.69
N GLY A 54 2.04 -22.69 1.52
CA GLY A 54 2.78 -23.37 0.48
C GLY A 54 3.25 -24.78 0.85
N ALA A 55 3.25 -25.16 2.14
CA ALA A 55 3.46 -26.54 2.56
C ALA A 55 2.29 -27.46 2.17
N LEU A 56 1.08 -26.91 1.99
CA LEU A 56 -0.09 -27.69 1.56
C LEU A 56 0.06 -28.22 0.12
N GLY A 57 0.81 -27.51 -0.74
CA GLY A 57 1.09 -27.92 -2.12
C GLY A 57 -0.16 -28.17 -3.00
N GLY A 58 0.07 -28.49 -4.27
CA GLY A 58 -0.98 -28.95 -5.18
C GLY A 58 -2.21 -28.02 -5.30
N PRO A 59 -3.40 -28.58 -5.60
CA PRO A 59 -4.64 -27.81 -5.72
C PRO A 59 -5.04 -27.05 -4.45
N MET A 60 -4.72 -27.60 -3.27
CA MET A 60 -5.03 -26.95 -1.98
C MET A 60 -4.21 -25.67 -1.77
N GLY A 61 -2.91 -25.70 -2.13
CA GLY A 61 -2.06 -24.51 -2.10
C GLY A 61 -2.56 -23.41 -3.04
N LEU A 62 -3.05 -23.77 -4.24
CA LEU A 62 -3.66 -22.81 -5.16
C LEU A 62 -4.96 -22.21 -4.61
N ALA A 63 -5.80 -23.03 -3.97
CA ALA A 63 -7.04 -22.58 -3.34
C ALA A 63 -6.79 -21.66 -2.12
N ALA A 64 -5.63 -21.77 -1.47
CA ALA A 64 -5.25 -20.94 -0.33
C ALA A 64 -4.74 -19.55 -0.72
N ILE A 65 -4.37 -19.30 -1.98
CA ILE A 65 -3.80 -18.02 -2.45
C ILE A 65 -4.67 -16.81 -2.08
N PRO A 66 -6.01 -16.80 -2.30
CA PRO A 66 -6.82 -15.64 -1.95
C PRO A 66 -6.81 -15.32 -0.45
N ALA A 67 -6.84 -16.35 0.40
CA ALA A 67 -6.81 -16.18 1.85
C ALA A 67 -5.43 -15.66 2.32
N ASP A 68 -4.35 -16.18 1.75
CA ASP A 68 -2.99 -15.73 2.07
C ASP A 68 -2.75 -14.29 1.60
N LEU A 69 -3.23 -13.91 0.41
CA LEU A 69 -3.17 -12.52 -0.07
C LEU A 69 -4.01 -11.57 0.80
N ALA A 70 -5.20 -11.99 1.24
CA ALA A 70 -6.04 -11.21 2.14
C ALA A 70 -5.35 -10.99 3.50
N TRP A 71 -4.74 -12.04 4.05
CA TRP A 71 -3.92 -11.95 5.26
C TRP A 71 -2.73 -11.01 5.08
N CYS A 72 -1.94 -11.20 4.02
CA CYS A 72 -0.79 -10.36 3.72
C CYS A 72 -1.17 -8.90 3.55
N GLY A 73 -2.28 -8.66 2.86
CA GLY A 73 -2.79 -7.32 2.67
C GLY A 73 -3.22 -6.67 3.99
N ARG A 74 -3.91 -7.40 4.88
CA ARG A 74 -4.28 -6.89 6.21
C ARG A 74 -3.05 -6.56 7.05
N VAL A 75 -2.06 -7.45 7.07
CA VAL A 75 -0.79 -7.22 7.78
C VAL A 75 -0.03 -6.03 7.18
N SER A 76 -0.01 -5.90 5.86
CA SER A 76 0.58 -4.76 5.16
C SER A 76 -0.10 -3.46 5.55
N ALA A 77 -1.44 -3.39 5.49
CA ALA A 77 -2.21 -2.19 5.81
C ALA A 77 -1.96 -1.74 7.26
N LEU A 78 -2.10 -2.65 8.24
CA LEU A 78 -1.78 -2.38 9.64
C LEU A 78 -0.33 -1.93 9.82
N GLY A 79 0.58 -2.57 9.09
CA GLY A 79 1.99 -2.21 9.07
C GLY A 79 2.23 -0.78 8.57
N CYS A 80 1.62 -0.42 7.44
CA CYS A 80 1.66 0.91 6.84
C CYS A 80 1.18 1.99 7.81
N PHE A 81 -0.03 1.82 8.37
CA PHE A 81 -0.57 2.79 9.33
C PHE A 81 0.22 2.85 10.63
N GLY A 82 0.77 1.71 11.07
CA GLY A 82 1.67 1.65 12.20
C GLY A 82 2.92 2.53 12.02
N ILE A 83 3.47 2.60 10.80
CA ILE A 83 4.58 3.53 10.47
C ILE A 83 4.15 5.00 10.68
N GLY A 84 2.93 5.36 10.28
CA GLY A 84 2.37 6.69 10.52
C GLY A 84 2.32 7.03 12.01
N HIS A 85 1.76 6.12 12.83
CA HIS A 85 1.71 6.31 14.28
C HIS A 85 3.09 6.37 14.95
N ILE A 86 4.05 5.54 14.52
CA ILE A 86 5.43 5.56 15.04
C ILE A 86 6.10 6.91 14.73
N LYS A 87 5.81 7.50 13.57
CA LYS A 87 6.29 8.85 13.20
C LYS A 87 5.52 9.98 13.89
N GLY A 88 4.52 9.68 14.72
CA GLY A 88 3.69 10.67 15.41
C GLY A 88 2.76 11.43 14.47
N ILE A 89 2.40 10.83 13.34
CA ILE A 89 1.57 11.42 12.30
C ILE A 89 0.11 11.01 12.51
N ASP A 90 -0.82 11.95 12.28
CA ASP A 90 -2.26 11.63 12.27
C ASP A 90 -2.60 10.86 11.00
N VAL A 91 -3.07 9.62 11.17
CA VAL A 91 -3.29 8.67 10.08
C VAL A 91 -4.73 8.78 9.58
N ASP A 92 -4.90 9.13 8.30
CA ASP A 92 -6.20 9.08 7.63
C ASP A 92 -6.35 7.72 6.94
N TYR A 93 -6.94 6.76 7.63
CA TYR A 93 -7.07 5.38 7.18
C TYR A 93 -7.77 5.23 5.82
N ASP A 94 -8.68 6.15 5.47
CA ASP A 94 -9.46 6.06 4.23
C ASP A 94 -8.67 6.60 3.02
N VAL A 95 -7.68 7.45 3.29
CA VAL A 95 -6.92 8.19 2.27
C VAL A 95 -5.51 7.65 2.13
N ASP A 96 -4.81 7.45 3.24
CA ASP A 96 -3.39 7.13 3.29
C ASP A 96 -3.09 5.84 2.53
N MET A 97 -3.91 4.80 2.66
CA MET A 97 -3.64 3.53 1.98
C MET A 97 -3.66 3.67 0.45
N ASN A 98 -4.59 4.46 -0.09
CA ASN A 98 -4.69 4.70 -1.53
C ASN A 98 -3.45 5.45 -2.05
N LEU A 99 -2.95 6.40 -1.27
CA LEU A 99 -1.75 7.18 -1.57
C LEU A 99 -0.48 6.32 -1.46
N ILE A 100 -0.36 5.50 -0.42
CA ILE A 100 0.73 4.53 -0.23
C ILE A 100 0.77 3.52 -1.39
N MET A 101 -0.39 2.98 -1.77
CA MET A 101 -0.49 2.10 -2.94
C MET A 101 -0.09 2.80 -4.23
N SER A 102 -0.42 4.09 -4.38
CA SER A 102 0.00 4.84 -5.56
C SER A 102 1.52 4.97 -5.66
N ILE A 103 2.22 5.14 -4.53
CA ILE A 103 3.68 5.15 -4.47
C ILE A 103 4.23 3.76 -4.80
N TRP A 104 3.72 2.71 -4.13
CA TRP A 104 4.19 1.34 -4.34
C TRP A 104 4.02 0.84 -5.78
N THR A 105 2.94 1.25 -6.43
CA THR A 105 2.66 0.93 -7.85
C THR A 105 3.35 1.88 -8.83
N GLY A 106 4.02 2.94 -8.34
CA GLY A 106 4.70 3.93 -9.15
C GLY A 106 3.74 4.83 -9.96
N LEU A 107 2.50 4.99 -9.52
CA LEU A 107 1.57 6.02 -10.01
C LEU A 107 1.88 7.39 -9.42
N GLY A 108 2.39 7.40 -8.19
CA GLY A 108 2.87 8.59 -7.48
C GLY A 108 4.32 8.43 -7.03
N GLU A 109 4.94 9.55 -6.72
CA GLU A 109 6.29 9.61 -6.14
C GLU A 109 6.27 10.56 -4.94
N ALA A 110 6.77 10.09 -3.80
CA ALA A 110 6.92 10.94 -2.62
C ALA A 110 8.00 11.99 -2.87
N ALA A 111 7.71 13.26 -2.62
CA ALA A 111 8.62 14.37 -2.87
C ALA A 111 8.52 15.46 -1.79
N SER A 112 9.62 16.15 -1.53
CA SER A 112 9.66 17.31 -0.62
C SER A 112 9.18 18.60 -1.30
N THR A 113 9.21 18.64 -2.63
CA THR A 113 8.79 19.79 -3.44
C THR A 113 8.09 19.31 -4.70
N ILE A 114 7.12 20.08 -5.21
CA ILE A 114 6.46 19.79 -6.48
C ILE A 114 7.29 20.40 -7.62
N PRO A 115 7.81 19.60 -8.57
CA PRO A 115 8.52 20.13 -9.72
C PRO A 115 7.60 21.00 -10.58
N VAL A 116 8.17 22.04 -11.21
CA VAL A 116 7.43 22.91 -12.13
C VAL A 116 6.78 22.09 -13.24
N GLY A 117 5.50 22.35 -13.52
CA GLY A 117 4.73 21.64 -14.54
C GLY A 117 4.23 20.25 -14.14
N LYS A 118 4.43 19.81 -12.89
CA LYS A 118 3.85 18.56 -12.36
C LYS A 118 2.72 18.82 -11.38
N VAL A 119 1.84 17.83 -11.24
CA VAL A 119 0.74 17.84 -10.27
C VAL A 119 1.17 17.12 -9.00
N GLY A 120 1.02 17.80 -7.86
CA GLY A 120 1.38 17.28 -6.55
C GLY A 120 0.20 17.34 -5.58
N ILE A 121 -0.04 16.23 -4.90
CA ILE A 121 -1.00 16.12 -3.80
C ILE A 121 -0.25 16.42 -2.51
N LYS A 122 -0.70 17.41 -1.74
CA LYS A 122 -0.14 17.66 -0.41
C LYS A 122 -0.63 16.59 0.57
N VAL A 123 0.30 15.95 1.25
CA VAL A 123 0.04 14.97 2.31
C VAL A 123 -0.09 15.74 3.64
N CYS A 124 -1.33 15.94 4.10
CA CYS A 124 -1.68 16.88 5.18
C CYS A 124 -1.26 16.47 6.60
N SER A 125 -0.34 15.53 6.75
CA SER A 125 -0.16 14.81 8.00
C SER A 125 0.99 15.36 8.87
N LYS A 126 1.73 16.37 8.38
CA LYS A 126 2.54 17.27 9.20
C LYS A 126 1.80 18.60 9.36
N ALA A 127 1.58 19.02 10.61
CA ALA A 127 1.10 20.35 10.93
C ALA A 127 2.20 21.40 10.62
N THR A 128 2.54 21.61 9.35
CA THR A 128 3.42 22.70 8.94
C THR A 128 2.59 24.00 8.87
N PRO A 129 3.07 25.10 9.48
CA PRO A 129 2.38 26.39 9.45
C PRO A 129 2.20 26.87 8.01
N LYS A 130 1.07 27.57 7.77
CA LYS A 130 0.56 28.04 6.47
C LYS A 130 1.67 28.58 5.54
N ILE A 131 2.16 27.75 4.62
CA ILE A 131 2.88 28.23 3.44
C ILE A 131 1.81 28.72 2.46
N ALA A 132 1.50 30.01 2.57
CA ALA A 132 0.86 30.78 1.52
C ALA A 132 1.96 31.20 0.55
N ALA A 133 2.12 30.49 -0.57
CA ALA A 133 3.03 30.92 -1.63
C ALA A 133 2.32 30.84 -2.98
N LYS A 134 2.12 32.03 -3.56
CA LYS A 134 1.84 32.27 -4.97
C LYS A 134 2.85 31.50 -5.83
N VAL A 135 2.46 30.36 -6.39
CA VAL A 135 3.15 29.76 -7.54
C VAL A 135 2.10 29.52 -8.61
N ALA A 136 2.10 30.40 -9.61
CA ALA A 136 1.28 30.25 -10.79
C ALA A 136 1.65 28.94 -11.50
N GLY A 137 0.70 28.00 -11.57
CA GLY A 137 0.83 26.74 -12.30
C GLY A 137 0.78 25.46 -11.45
N VAL A 138 0.81 25.55 -10.11
CA VAL A 138 0.70 24.38 -9.24
C VAL A 138 -0.73 24.27 -8.74
N LEU A 139 -1.50 23.30 -9.28
CA LEU A 139 -2.69 22.79 -8.61
C LEU A 139 -2.21 22.05 -7.36
N VAL A 140 -1.86 22.80 -6.30
CA VAL A 140 -1.84 22.28 -4.94
C VAL A 140 -3.31 22.09 -4.61
N SER A 141 -3.86 21.00 -5.10
CA SER A 141 -5.20 20.64 -4.77
C SER A 141 -5.13 20.31 -3.28
N LYS A 142 -5.52 21.28 -2.45
CA LYS A 142 -5.87 21.08 -1.04
C LYS A 142 -7.16 20.27 -1.02
N VAL A 143 -7.18 19.19 -1.78
CA VAL A 143 -8.23 18.22 -1.85
C VAL A 143 -8.02 17.48 -0.55
N ALA A 144 -8.70 18.00 0.47
CA ALA A 144 -9.28 17.10 1.45
C ALA A 144 -9.94 16.00 0.62
N LEU A 145 -9.29 14.85 0.50
CA LEU A 145 -9.80 13.69 -0.25
C LEU A 145 -11.18 13.25 0.28
N LYS A 146 -11.58 13.77 1.46
CA LYS A 146 -12.95 13.78 1.97
C LYS A 146 -14.01 14.43 1.06
N GLY A 147 -13.65 15.35 0.16
CA GLY A 147 -14.57 15.98 -0.83
C GLY A 147 -14.27 15.63 -2.29
N GLY A 148 -13.08 15.10 -2.58
CA GLY A 148 -12.63 14.72 -3.93
C GLY A 148 -12.89 13.26 -4.25
N SER A 149 -14.13 12.79 -4.10
CA SER A 149 -14.51 11.37 -4.27
C SER A 149 -14.07 10.78 -5.62
N LYS A 150 -14.00 11.59 -6.68
CA LYS A 150 -13.60 11.14 -8.03
C LYS A 150 -12.10 10.87 -8.16
N LEU A 151 -11.22 11.77 -7.69
CA LEU A 151 -9.77 11.56 -7.78
C LEU A 151 -9.35 10.40 -6.87
N GLY A 152 -9.86 10.36 -5.64
CA GLY A 152 -9.60 9.25 -4.72
C GLY A 152 -10.04 7.91 -5.29
N ALA A 153 -11.26 7.81 -5.82
CA ALA A 153 -11.76 6.58 -6.44
C ALA A 153 -10.98 6.18 -7.72
N LYS A 154 -10.58 7.15 -8.54
CA LYS A 154 -9.72 6.88 -9.71
C LYS A 154 -8.33 6.41 -9.31
N LEU A 155 -7.70 7.07 -8.33
CA LEU A 155 -6.40 6.69 -7.83
C LEU A 155 -6.44 5.28 -7.22
N ALA A 156 -7.42 5.02 -6.37
CA ALA A 156 -7.62 3.71 -5.73
C ALA A 156 -7.84 2.61 -6.76
N SER A 157 -8.73 2.82 -7.73
CA SER A 157 -9.01 1.82 -8.77
C SER A 157 -7.80 1.56 -9.67
N LYS A 158 -7.09 2.61 -10.10
CA LYS A 158 -5.89 2.49 -10.94
C LYS A 158 -4.72 1.86 -10.18
N ALA A 159 -4.53 2.23 -8.92
CA ALA A 159 -3.53 1.62 -8.04
C ALA A 159 -3.85 0.13 -7.79
N ALA A 160 -5.10 -0.23 -7.51
CA ALA A 160 -5.51 -1.63 -7.34
C ALA A 160 -5.28 -2.45 -8.62
N SER A 161 -5.63 -1.93 -9.80
CA SER A 161 -5.38 -2.61 -11.07
C SER A 161 -3.89 -2.79 -11.35
N LYS A 162 -3.07 -1.76 -11.10
CA LYS A 162 -1.62 -1.84 -11.30
C LYS A 162 -0.94 -2.75 -10.28
N ALA A 163 -1.42 -2.76 -9.04
CA ALA A 163 -1.04 -3.68 -8.00
C ALA A 163 -1.32 -5.14 -8.40
N ALA A 164 -2.53 -5.40 -8.90
CA ALA A 164 -2.93 -6.72 -9.39
C ALA A 164 -2.04 -7.19 -10.54
N ALA A 165 -1.78 -6.32 -11.53
CA ALA A 165 -0.87 -6.63 -12.62
C ALA A 165 0.57 -6.91 -12.11
N LYS A 166 1.09 -6.09 -11.20
CA LYS A 166 2.43 -6.25 -10.62
C LYS A 166 2.58 -7.58 -9.88
N LEU A 167 1.56 -7.96 -9.11
CA LEU A 167 1.50 -9.26 -8.43
C LEU A 167 1.36 -10.43 -9.41
N ALA A 168 0.45 -10.34 -10.38
CA ALA A 168 0.25 -11.38 -11.38
C ALA A 168 1.54 -11.65 -12.17
N THR A 169 2.25 -10.60 -12.59
CA THR A 169 3.57 -10.74 -13.24
C THR A 169 4.59 -11.38 -12.30
N LYS A 170 4.63 -11.02 -11.01
CA LYS A 170 5.55 -11.64 -10.05
C LYS A 170 5.23 -13.11 -9.76
N LEU A 171 3.96 -13.46 -9.68
CA LEU A 171 3.50 -14.84 -9.53
C LEU A 171 3.85 -15.65 -10.79
N MET A 172 3.52 -15.14 -11.98
CA MET A 172 3.84 -15.80 -13.26
C MET A 172 5.34 -15.99 -13.48
N ALA A 173 6.16 -14.99 -13.15
CA ALA A 173 7.61 -15.10 -13.25
C ALA A 173 8.19 -16.21 -12.35
N LYS A 174 7.53 -16.50 -11.22
CA LYS A 174 7.93 -17.61 -10.33
C LYS A 174 7.33 -18.96 -10.72
N THR A 175 6.18 -19.00 -11.42
CA THR A 175 5.56 -20.25 -11.88
C THR A 175 6.04 -20.70 -13.26
N GLY A 176 6.51 -19.77 -14.10
CA GLY A 176 6.95 -20.02 -15.48
C GLY A 176 8.21 -20.87 -15.61
N THR A 177 8.94 -21.11 -14.52
CA THR A 177 10.11 -22.00 -14.49
C THR A 177 9.78 -23.49 -14.25
N GLY A 178 8.51 -23.89 -14.38
CA GLY A 178 8.13 -25.30 -14.57
C GLY A 178 8.03 -26.18 -13.32
N TRP A 179 8.05 -25.63 -12.10
CA TRP A 179 8.16 -26.43 -10.86
C TRP A 179 7.01 -26.22 -9.86
N ILE A 180 5.78 -26.40 -10.34
CA ILE A 180 4.55 -26.05 -9.62
C ILE A 180 4.20 -26.96 -8.41
N PRO A 181 4.59 -28.25 -8.29
CA PRO A 181 4.16 -29.04 -7.13
C PRO A 181 5.05 -28.97 -5.88
N LEU A 182 6.36 -28.68 -6.00
CA LEU A 182 7.35 -28.93 -4.93
C LEU A 182 7.85 -27.68 -4.20
N VAL A 183 7.60 -26.46 -4.72
CA VAL A 183 8.20 -25.21 -4.21
C VAL A 183 7.15 -24.26 -3.61
N GLY A 184 5.95 -24.76 -3.31
CA GLY A 184 4.82 -23.96 -2.82
C GLY A 184 5.19 -23.01 -1.68
N GLY A 185 5.87 -23.52 -0.63
CA GLY A 185 6.21 -22.77 0.59
C GLY A 185 7.21 -21.63 0.41
N ILE A 186 8.20 -21.83 -0.46
CA ILE A 186 9.27 -20.83 -0.68
C ILE A 186 8.78 -19.73 -1.63
N VAL A 187 7.97 -20.11 -2.62
CA VAL A 187 7.40 -19.14 -3.57
C VAL A 187 6.41 -18.21 -2.88
N SER A 188 5.50 -18.73 -2.04
CA SER A 188 4.51 -17.94 -1.29
C SER A 188 5.19 -17.02 -0.27
N GLY A 189 6.05 -17.55 0.60
CA GLY A 189 6.76 -16.75 1.61
C GLY A 189 7.57 -15.60 1.00
N GLY A 190 8.25 -15.85 -0.13
CA GLY A 190 9.00 -14.81 -0.83
C GLY A 190 8.13 -13.77 -1.56
N VAL A 191 6.94 -14.13 -2.05
CA VAL A 191 5.98 -13.16 -2.63
C VAL A 191 5.36 -12.32 -1.52
N ASN A 192 4.98 -12.94 -0.40
CA ASN A 192 4.41 -12.29 0.76
C ASN A 192 5.40 -11.28 1.36
N TRP A 193 6.66 -11.68 1.52
CA TRP A 193 7.75 -10.80 1.93
C TRP A 193 7.86 -9.58 0.99
N TRP A 194 8.02 -9.82 -0.32
CA TRP A 194 8.17 -8.75 -1.31
C TRP A 194 6.99 -7.77 -1.32
N LEU A 195 5.76 -8.30 -1.17
CA LEU A 195 4.54 -7.51 -1.14
C LEU A 195 4.49 -6.61 0.10
N VAL A 196 4.67 -7.20 1.29
CA VAL A 196 4.63 -6.47 2.57
C VAL A 196 5.77 -5.46 2.65
N ASP A 197 7.00 -5.90 2.40
CA ASP A 197 8.18 -5.05 2.48
C ASP A 197 8.06 -3.82 1.57
N GLY A 198 7.69 -4.03 0.30
CA GLY A 198 7.50 -2.93 -0.65
C GLY A 198 6.38 -1.96 -0.24
N LEU A 199 5.28 -2.44 0.35
CA LEU A 199 4.23 -1.56 0.85
C LEU A 199 4.69 -0.76 2.08
N LEU A 200 5.45 -1.38 2.98
CA LEU A 200 6.01 -0.71 4.16
C LEU A 200 7.09 0.32 3.79
N GLU A 201 7.88 0.06 2.75
CA GLU A 201 8.79 1.06 2.17
C GLU A 201 8.02 2.23 1.57
N ALA A 202 6.96 1.97 0.80
CA ALA A 202 6.12 3.02 0.23
C ALA A 202 5.42 3.85 1.33
N ALA A 203 4.98 3.22 2.41
CA ALA A 203 4.41 3.90 3.57
C ALA A 203 5.43 4.78 4.30
N GLU A 204 6.66 4.27 4.47
CA GLU A 204 7.72 5.09 5.05
C GLU A 204 8.05 6.29 4.16
N GLN A 205 8.12 6.12 2.85
CA GLN A 205 8.30 7.23 1.90
C GLN A 205 7.14 8.23 2.00
N TYR A 206 5.90 7.74 1.97
CA TYR A 206 4.69 8.55 2.12
C TYR A 206 4.74 9.44 3.37
N TYR A 207 4.94 8.84 4.53
CA TYR A 207 4.96 9.55 5.81
C TYR A 207 6.22 10.39 6.04
N SER A 208 7.27 10.24 5.22
CA SER A 208 8.49 11.04 5.35
C SER A 208 8.44 12.33 4.52
N HIS A 209 7.61 12.39 3.49
CA HIS A 209 7.54 13.51 2.54
C HIS A 209 6.25 14.32 2.69
N GLU A 210 6.25 15.54 2.13
CA GLU A 210 5.10 16.45 2.22
C GLU A 210 4.16 16.34 1.02
N TYR A 211 4.64 15.82 -0.11
CA TYR A 211 3.88 15.77 -1.36
C TYR A 211 3.98 14.39 -2.00
N ILE A 212 2.94 14.04 -2.75
CA ILE A 212 2.98 12.98 -3.75
C ILE A 212 2.84 13.62 -5.12
N VAL A 213 3.85 13.47 -5.95
CA VAL A 213 3.83 13.91 -7.35
C VAL A 213 3.23 12.80 -8.20
N LEU A 214 2.12 13.09 -8.88
CA LEU A 214 1.48 12.14 -9.79
C LEU A 214 2.32 12.03 -11.07
N ARG A 215 2.63 10.79 -11.46
CA ARG A 215 3.36 10.49 -12.71
C ARG A 215 2.42 10.19 -13.88
N ASP A 216 1.16 9.90 -13.59
CA ASP A 216 0.16 9.54 -14.58
C ASP A 216 -0.60 10.78 -15.07
N GLY A 217 -0.55 11.04 -16.39
CA GLY A 217 -1.15 12.23 -16.98
C GLY A 217 -2.68 12.29 -16.84
N GLU A 218 -3.35 11.14 -16.82
CA GLU A 218 -4.80 11.08 -16.64
C GLU A 218 -5.17 11.42 -15.19
N LEU A 219 -4.45 10.85 -14.21
CA LEU A 219 -4.64 11.21 -12.81
C LEU A 219 -4.28 12.68 -12.54
N ALA A 220 -3.22 13.18 -13.18
CA ALA A 220 -2.83 14.58 -13.10
C ALA A 220 -3.91 15.51 -13.68
N SER A 221 -4.57 15.12 -14.77
CA SER A 221 -5.68 15.88 -15.34
C SER A 221 -6.97 15.85 -14.51
N ALA A 222 -7.10 14.87 -13.62
CA ALA A 222 -8.27 14.67 -12.77
C ALA A 222 -8.12 15.31 -11.37
N ALA A 223 -6.96 15.91 -11.07
CA ALA A 223 -6.56 16.44 -9.77
C ALA A 223 -6.56 17.97 -9.73
#